data_AF-A0A521SWR2-F1
#
_entry.id   AF-A0A521SWR2-F1
#
_cell.length_a   1.000
_cell.length_b   1.000
_cell.length_c   1.000
_cell.angle_alpha   90.00
_cell.angle_beta   90.00
_cell.angle_gamma   90.00
#
_symmetry.space_group_name_H-M   'P 1'
#
loop_
_entity.id
_entity.type
_entity.pdbx_description
1 polymer ?
#
loop_
_entity_poly.entity_id
_entity_poly.type
_entity_poly.pdbx_seq_one_letter_code
_entity_poly.pdbx_strand_id
1 'polypeptide(L)'
;MAEHDQNRPYRYRKVPRDLRPLVHANPKDLDLLKNIGNELACYRRTWAAKKLLLEIENLLEGLGEVGFPWRETEISNSPTRFDIEQFAGIGMLGFMEYSVSKRINLSEEVRREILDDVFLDELPTFRDENYSMKWGYPNSATRLKTIAYSIVDFAIRAKHNDSRRYRTAIGKWESDLLYLKNSYYNGTYDREFPWKECR
;
A
#
# COMPACT_ATOMS: atom_id res chain seq x y z
N MET A 1 2.82 -42.68 -11.57
CA MET A 1 2.67 -41.34 -12.18
C MET A 1 2.16 -40.42 -11.09
N ALA A 2 2.90 -39.38 -10.71
CA ALA A 2 2.39 -38.42 -9.73
C ALA A 2 1.33 -37.56 -10.44
N GLU A 3 0.07 -37.68 -10.03
CA GLU A 3 -1.00 -36.77 -10.46
C GLU A 3 -0.54 -35.35 -10.21
N HIS A 4 -0.56 -34.51 -11.25
CA HIS A 4 -0.29 -33.09 -11.14
C HIS A 4 -1.49 -32.44 -10.46
N ASP A 5 -1.35 -32.09 -9.18
CA ASP A 5 -2.34 -31.32 -8.45
C ASP A 5 -2.41 -29.93 -9.08
N GLN A 6 -3.43 -29.69 -9.91
CA GLN A 6 -3.61 -28.42 -10.60
C GLN A 6 -3.83 -27.25 -9.64
N ASN A 7 -4.22 -27.53 -8.38
CA ASN A 7 -4.34 -26.53 -7.33
C ASN A 7 -3.01 -26.27 -6.60
N ARG A 8 -1.99 -27.12 -6.82
CA ARG A 8 -0.71 -27.04 -6.13
C ARG A 8 0.51 -27.30 -7.03
N PRO A 9 0.69 -26.50 -8.11
CA PRO A 9 1.71 -26.74 -9.13
C PRO A 9 3.15 -26.73 -8.59
N TYR A 10 3.38 -26.07 -7.45
CA TYR A 10 4.71 -25.92 -6.83
C TYR A 10 4.99 -26.90 -5.68
N ARG A 11 4.19 -27.97 -5.54
CA ARG A 11 4.35 -28.99 -4.49
C ARG A 11 5.46 -30.02 -4.79
N TYR A 12 5.85 -30.19 -6.06
CA TYR A 12 6.68 -31.31 -6.50
C TYR A 12 8.19 -31.05 -6.39
N ARG A 13 8.97 -32.12 -6.16
CA ARG A 13 10.44 -32.13 -6.02
C ARG A 13 11.23 -31.46 -7.15
N LYS A 14 10.64 -31.27 -8.33
CA LYS A 14 11.27 -30.61 -9.49
C LYS A 14 11.22 -29.08 -9.42
N VAL A 15 10.34 -28.52 -8.60
CA VAL A 15 10.24 -27.07 -8.39
C VAL A 15 11.13 -26.68 -7.22
N PRO A 16 11.96 -25.62 -7.34
CA PRO A 16 12.73 -25.08 -6.24
C PRO A 16 11.84 -24.82 -5.01
N ARG A 17 12.30 -25.25 -3.84
CA ARG A 17 11.61 -24.98 -2.57
C ARG A 17 11.46 -23.47 -2.33
N ASP A 18 12.45 -22.71 -2.76
CA ASP A 18 12.44 -21.25 -2.78
C ASP A 18 11.89 -20.76 -4.13
N LEU A 19 10.76 -20.05 -4.09
CA LEU A 19 10.11 -19.50 -5.28
C LEU A 19 10.60 -18.08 -5.62
N ARG A 20 11.46 -17.46 -4.79
CA ARG A 20 12.03 -16.12 -5.04
C ARG A 20 12.70 -15.99 -6.41
N PRO A 21 13.54 -16.93 -6.88
CA PRO A 21 14.19 -16.78 -8.19
C PRO A 21 13.19 -16.73 -9.35
N LEU A 22 12.08 -17.47 -9.25
CA LEU A 22 11.02 -17.47 -10.26
C LEU A 22 10.28 -16.13 -10.31
N VAL A 23 10.00 -15.55 -9.13
CA VAL A 23 9.39 -14.21 -9.00
C VAL A 23 10.31 -13.13 -9.56
N HIS A 24 11.60 -13.15 -9.20
CA HIS A 24 12.55 -12.15 -9.68
C HIS A 24 12.87 -12.27 -11.18
N ALA A 25 12.83 -13.49 -11.73
CA ALA A 25 13.02 -13.70 -13.17
C ALA A 25 11.82 -13.20 -14.00
N ASN A 26 10.62 -13.18 -13.42
CA ASN A 26 9.38 -12.84 -14.13
C ASN A 26 8.51 -11.84 -13.32
N PRO A 27 9.02 -10.64 -13.01
CA PRO A 27 8.37 -9.71 -12.09
C PRO A 27 7.09 -9.07 -12.66
N LYS A 28 6.78 -9.30 -13.94
CA LYS A 28 5.60 -8.77 -14.64
C LYS A 28 4.62 -9.86 -15.08
N ASP A 29 4.93 -11.13 -14.85
CA ASP A 29 4.07 -12.26 -15.22
C ASP A 29 2.95 -12.41 -14.17
N LEU A 30 1.80 -11.81 -14.46
CA LEU A 30 0.68 -11.71 -13.54
C LEU A 30 0.11 -13.06 -13.16
N ASP A 31 0.01 -13.98 -14.11
CA ASP A 31 -0.53 -15.32 -13.86
C ASP A 31 0.44 -16.13 -12.99
N LEU A 32 1.74 -16.02 -13.24
CA LEU A 32 2.76 -16.62 -12.38
C LEU A 32 2.71 -16.07 -10.96
N LEU A 33 2.69 -14.74 -10.81
CA LEU A 33 2.64 -14.06 -9.51
C LEU A 33 1.38 -14.44 -8.72
N LYS A 34 0.21 -14.42 -9.37
CA LYS A 34 -1.08 -14.84 -8.77
C LYS A 34 -1.04 -16.32 -8.36
N ASN A 35 -0.47 -17.20 -9.18
CA ASN A 35 -0.35 -18.63 -8.85
C ASN A 35 0.62 -18.90 -7.68
N ILE A 36 1.78 -18.24 -7.65
CA ILE A 36 2.75 -18.38 -6.57
C ILE A 36 2.18 -17.81 -5.27
N GLY A 37 1.53 -16.65 -5.31
CA GLY A 37 0.97 -16.04 -4.11
C GLY A 37 -0.17 -16.86 -3.51
N ASN A 38 -1.05 -17.45 -4.33
CA ASN A 38 -2.06 -18.42 -3.84
C ASN A 38 -1.40 -19.62 -3.13
N GLU A 39 -0.33 -20.20 -3.70
CA GLU A 39 0.40 -21.30 -3.07
C GLU A 39 1.03 -20.88 -1.73
N LEU A 40 1.61 -19.68 -1.67
CA LEU A 40 2.26 -19.16 -0.47
C LEU A 40 1.24 -18.86 0.63
N ALA A 41 0.13 -18.20 0.29
CA ALA A 41 -0.94 -17.84 1.22
C ALA A 41 -1.64 -19.08 1.81
N CYS A 42 -1.96 -20.06 0.98
CA CYS A 42 -2.80 -21.18 1.38
C CYS A 42 -2.03 -22.35 2.00
N TYR A 43 -0.80 -22.59 1.54
CA TYR A 43 -0.14 -23.86 1.83
C TYR A 43 1.27 -23.75 2.41
N ARG A 44 1.82 -22.53 2.59
CA ARG A 44 3.19 -22.33 3.12
C ARG A 44 3.19 -21.34 4.29
N ARG A 45 3.15 -21.85 5.52
CA ARG A 45 3.08 -21.03 6.75
C ARG A 45 4.42 -20.48 7.25
N THR A 46 5.50 -20.60 6.49
CA THR A 46 6.84 -20.18 6.95
C THR A 46 7.02 -18.66 6.86
N TRP A 47 7.91 -18.10 7.70
CA TRP A 47 8.24 -16.67 7.64
C TRP A 47 8.80 -16.25 6.27
N ALA A 48 9.59 -17.11 5.64
CA ALA A 48 10.16 -16.86 4.32
C ALA A 48 9.07 -16.80 3.23
N ALA A 49 8.03 -17.63 3.35
CA ALA A 49 6.87 -17.61 2.47
C ALA A 49 6.04 -16.35 2.65
N LYS A 50 5.80 -15.90 3.89
CA LYS A 50 5.13 -14.62 4.17
C LYS A 50 5.90 -13.43 3.60
N LYS A 51 7.23 -13.43 3.72
CA LYS A 51 8.08 -12.37 3.15
C LYS A 51 7.98 -12.34 1.63
N LEU A 52 8.05 -13.50 0.97
CA LEU A 52 7.89 -13.59 -0.48
C LEU A 52 6.46 -13.23 -0.94
N LEU A 53 5.44 -13.58 -0.16
CA LEU A 53 4.06 -13.18 -0.43
C LEU A 53 3.95 -11.65 -0.43
N LEU A 54 4.52 -10.97 0.56
CA LEU A 54 4.56 -9.51 0.61
C LEU A 54 5.34 -8.91 -0.59
N GLU A 55 6.43 -9.54 -1.02
CA GLU A 55 7.17 -9.13 -2.23
C GLU A 55 6.28 -9.24 -3.49
N ILE A 56 5.52 -10.33 -3.64
CA ILE A 56 4.58 -10.52 -4.75
C ILE A 56 3.42 -9.53 -4.69
N GLU A 57 2.88 -9.28 -3.49
CA GLU A 57 1.83 -8.27 -3.28
C GLU A 57 2.33 -6.90 -3.72
N ASN A 58 3.54 -6.49 -3.33
CA ASN A 58 4.14 -5.23 -3.77
C ASN A 58 4.34 -5.19 -5.30
N LEU A 59 4.70 -6.32 -5.93
CA LEU A 59 4.82 -6.40 -7.39
C LEU A 59 3.44 -6.24 -8.07
N LEU A 60 2.41 -6.94 -7.59
CA LEU A 60 1.06 -6.85 -8.13
C LEU A 60 0.44 -5.46 -7.91
N GLU A 61 0.68 -4.85 -6.74
CA GLU A 61 0.29 -3.46 -6.44
C GLU A 61 1.01 -2.47 -7.37
N GLY A 62 2.31 -2.68 -7.60
CA GLY A 62 3.11 -1.86 -8.52
C GLY A 62 2.68 -2.00 -9.99
N LEU A 63 2.05 -3.12 -10.35
CA LEU A 63 1.46 -3.37 -11.66
C LEU A 63 0.01 -2.88 -11.77
N GLY A 64 -0.58 -2.37 -10.69
CA GLY A 64 -1.96 -1.85 -10.66
C GLY A 64 -3.04 -2.95 -10.76
N GLU A 65 -2.67 -4.20 -10.52
CA GLU A 65 -3.52 -5.38 -10.79
C GLU A 65 -4.35 -5.83 -9.60
N VAL A 66 -4.05 -5.33 -8.41
CA VAL A 66 -4.74 -5.68 -7.16
C VAL A 66 -5.04 -4.43 -6.35
N GLY A 67 -6.21 -4.46 -5.72
CA GLY A 67 -6.56 -3.53 -4.67
C GLY A 67 -5.70 -3.67 -3.42
N PHE A 68 -5.86 -2.74 -2.48
CA PHE A 68 -5.30 -2.82 -1.13
C PHE A 68 -6.38 -2.45 -0.12
N PRO A 69 -6.41 -3.00 1.10
CA PRO A 69 -7.48 -2.68 2.04
C PRO A 69 -7.50 -1.18 2.36
N TRP A 70 -8.60 -0.51 1.98
CA TRP A 70 -8.79 0.90 2.31
C TRP A 70 -8.95 1.06 3.82
N ARG A 71 -8.07 1.86 4.44
CA ARG A 71 -8.11 2.12 5.88
C ARG A 71 -8.89 3.39 6.19
N GLU A 72 -9.69 3.31 7.23
CA GLU A 72 -10.29 4.47 7.87
C GLU A 72 -9.42 4.91 9.06
N THR A 73 -9.77 6.06 9.64
CA THR A 73 -9.02 6.67 10.74
C THR A 73 -9.51 6.21 12.12
N GLU A 74 -10.29 5.13 12.18
CA GLU A 74 -10.79 4.57 13.43
C GLU A 74 -9.65 3.95 14.24
N ILE A 75 -9.60 4.27 15.53
CA ILE A 75 -8.59 3.70 16.43
C ILE A 75 -9.05 2.29 16.81
N SER A 76 -8.53 1.26 16.14
CA SER A 76 -8.62 -0.10 16.65
C SER A 76 -7.51 -0.33 17.69
N ASN A 77 -7.81 -1.04 18.78
CA ASN A 77 -6.83 -1.43 19.81
C ASN A 77 -5.78 -2.44 19.31
N SER A 78 -5.76 -2.77 18.01
CA SER A 78 -4.77 -3.66 17.43
C SER A 78 -3.47 -2.88 17.17
N PRO A 79 -2.30 -3.41 17.56
CA PRO A 79 -1.03 -2.75 17.33
C PRO A 79 -0.64 -2.94 15.87
N THR A 80 -1.30 -2.24 14.96
CA THR A 80 -0.90 -2.24 13.55
C THR A 80 0.20 -1.20 13.41
N ARG A 81 1.37 -1.54 13.95
CA ARG A 81 2.63 -0.82 13.74
C ARG A 81 2.98 -1.00 12.26
N PHE A 82 2.52 -0.08 11.42
CA PHE A 82 3.32 0.24 10.23
C PHE A 82 4.59 0.87 10.80
N ASP A 83 5.74 0.22 10.57
CA ASP A 83 7.06 0.72 11.00
C ASP A 83 7.40 2.00 10.22
N ILE A 84 6.75 3.10 10.63
CA ILE A 84 7.02 4.47 10.20
C ILE A 84 8.09 5.09 11.10
N GLU A 85 8.76 4.30 11.95
CA GLU A 85 9.95 4.73 12.68
C GLU A 85 11.05 5.29 11.74
N GLN A 86 10.95 5.10 10.42
CA GLN A 86 11.83 5.73 9.43
C GLN A 86 11.44 7.15 8.95
N PHE A 87 10.35 7.76 9.42
CA PHE A 87 9.96 9.12 9.00
C PHE A 87 10.24 10.19 10.06
N ALA A 88 11.42 10.13 10.68
CA ALA A 88 11.99 11.30 11.34
C ALA A 88 12.42 12.32 10.27
N GLY A 89 11.51 13.24 9.92
CA GLY A 89 11.73 14.34 8.98
C GLY A 89 10.48 14.68 8.14
N ILE A 90 10.55 15.75 7.34
CA ILE A 90 9.52 16.08 6.34
C ILE A 90 9.40 14.86 5.40
N GLY A 91 8.22 14.24 5.33
CA GLY A 91 7.94 13.18 4.34
C GLY A 91 7.53 13.77 2.99
N MET A 92 7.41 12.96 1.93
CA MET A 92 7.09 13.46 0.57
C MET A 92 5.89 14.41 0.54
N LEU A 93 4.80 14.13 1.26
CA LEU A 93 3.66 15.04 1.33
C LEU A 93 4.04 16.43 1.87
N GLY A 94 4.82 16.48 2.94
CA GLY A 94 5.31 17.76 3.46
C GLY A 94 6.35 18.43 2.55
N PHE A 95 7.10 17.65 1.76
CA PHE A 95 8.01 18.17 0.73
C PHE A 95 7.24 18.83 -0.42
N MET A 96 6.12 18.23 -0.80
CA MET A 96 5.14 18.77 -1.76
C MET A 96 4.21 19.82 -1.11
N GLU A 97 4.61 20.38 0.03
CA GLU A 97 3.91 21.43 0.77
C GLU A 97 2.48 21.12 1.24
N TYR A 98 2.06 19.84 1.20
CA TYR A 98 0.78 19.42 1.75
C TYR A 98 0.71 19.72 3.25
N SER A 99 -0.31 20.48 3.67
CA SER A 99 -0.52 20.84 5.07
C SER A 99 -1.99 21.01 5.43
N VAL A 100 -2.36 20.47 6.60
CA VAL A 100 -3.65 20.75 7.27
C VAL A 100 -3.50 21.71 8.44
N SER A 101 -2.29 22.24 8.67
CA SER A 101 -1.99 23.09 9.83
C SER A 101 -2.80 24.39 9.78
N LYS A 102 -3.16 24.90 10.97
CA LYS A 102 -3.84 26.20 11.10
C LYS A 102 -2.98 27.38 10.64
N ARG A 103 -1.65 27.22 10.62
CA ARG A 103 -0.69 28.28 10.27
C ARG A 103 -0.63 28.52 8.76
N ILE A 104 -0.54 27.46 7.96
CA ILE A 104 -0.52 27.55 6.50
C ILE A 104 -1.95 27.70 5.97
N ASN A 105 -2.91 26.99 6.58
CA ASN A 105 -4.35 27.08 6.29
C ASN A 105 -4.70 26.92 4.80
N LEU A 106 -4.16 25.90 4.13
CA LEU A 106 -4.54 25.57 2.77
C LEU A 106 -6.05 25.29 2.66
N SER A 107 -6.64 25.77 1.56
CA SER A 107 -8.02 25.46 1.17
C SER A 107 -8.17 23.97 0.87
N GLU A 108 -9.41 23.49 0.79
CA GLU A 108 -9.66 22.09 0.41
C GLU A 108 -9.22 21.78 -1.01
N GLU A 109 -9.49 22.70 -1.94
CA GLU A 109 -9.09 22.59 -3.35
C GLU A 109 -7.59 22.44 -3.51
N VAL A 110 -6.79 23.34 -2.92
CA VAL A 110 -5.32 23.30 -3.02
C VAL A 110 -4.73 22.03 -2.39
N ARG A 111 -5.30 21.56 -1.28
CA ARG A 111 -4.84 20.29 -0.67
C ARG A 111 -5.08 19.11 -1.60
N ARG A 112 -6.22 19.07 -2.29
CA ARG A 112 -6.57 17.99 -3.21
C ARG A 112 -5.75 18.04 -4.49
N GLU A 113 -5.51 19.23 -5.02
CA GLU A 113 -4.59 19.43 -6.15
C GLU A 113 -3.19 18.88 -5.84
N ILE A 114 -2.62 19.21 -4.68
CA ILE A 114 -1.32 18.64 -4.25
C ILE A 114 -1.40 17.11 -4.16
N LEU A 115 -2.50 16.55 -3.68
CA LEU A 115 -2.66 15.08 -3.59
C LEU A 115 -2.80 14.43 -4.98
N ASP A 116 -3.44 15.13 -5.93
CA ASP A 116 -3.54 14.71 -7.31
C ASP A 116 -2.15 14.70 -7.96
N ASP A 117 -1.37 15.77 -7.80
CA ASP A 117 0.01 15.85 -8.30
C ASP A 117 0.86 14.71 -7.70
N VAL A 118 0.77 14.49 -6.39
CA VAL A 118 1.51 13.40 -5.73
C VAL A 118 1.08 12.02 -6.24
N PHE A 119 -0.17 11.85 -6.68
CA PHE A 119 -0.66 10.58 -7.20
C PHE A 119 -0.33 10.37 -8.67
N LEU A 120 -0.58 11.38 -9.51
CA LEU A 120 -0.58 11.30 -10.96
C LEU A 120 0.79 11.58 -11.59
N ASP A 121 1.65 12.35 -10.92
CA ASP A 121 2.91 12.78 -11.47
C ASP A 121 4.12 11.98 -10.95
N GLU A 122 5.21 12.10 -11.70
CA GLU A 122 6.53 11.66 -11.29
C GLU A 122 7.01 12.49 -10.09
N LEU A 123 7.40 11.80 -9.03
CA LEU A 123 7.84 12.49 -7.82
C LEU A 123 9.27 12.99 -8.00
N PRO A 124 9.56 14.19 -7.48
CA PRO A 124 10.94 14.66 -7.39
C PRO A 124 11.79 13.70 -6.57
N THR A 125 13.05 13.55 -6.93
CA THR A 125 13.99 12.69 -6.20
C THR A 125 14.16 13.23 -4.78
N PHE A 126 13.58 12.54 -3.79
CA PHE A 126 13.59 12.97 -2.40
C PHE A 126 14.35 11.96 -1.52
N ARG A 127 15.36 12.46 -0.78
CA ARG A 127 16.35 11.69 -0.01
C ARG A 127 17.21 10.75 -0.86
N ASP A 128 16.67 9.61 -1.25
CA ASP A 128 17.39 8.58 -2.02
C ASP A 128 16.42 7.83 -2.95
N GLU A 129 16.97 7.10 -3.93
CA GLU A 129 16.18 6.33 -4.90
C GLU A 129 15.31 5.26 -4.21
N ASN A 130 15.82 4.64 -3.14
CA ASN A 130 15.09 3.62 -2.39
C ASN A 130 13.85 4.19 -1.68
N TYR A 131 13.91 5.42 -1.20
CA TYR A 131 12.78 6.13 -0.62
C TYR A 131 11.72 6.44 -1.67
N SER A 132 12.14 6.90 -2.84
CA SER A 132 11.25 7.24 -3.95
C SER A 132 10.53 5.98 -4.48
N MET A 133 11.22 4.83 -4.54
CA MET A 133 10.62 3.55 -4.90
C MET A 133 9.50 3.10 -3.94
N LYS A 134 9.57 3.44 -2.64
CA LYS A 134 8.52 3.10 -1.67
C LYS A 134 7.19 3.80 -1.98
N TRP A 135 7.22 4.93 -2.68
CA TRP A 135 6.02 5.63 -3.11
C TRP A 135 5.38 4.97 -4.34
N GLY A 136 6.03 4.01 -4.99
CA GLY A 136 5.50 3.37 -6.21
C GLY A 136 5.50 4.31 -7.41
N TYR A 137 5.09 3.77 -8.57
CA TYR A 137 4.96 4.54 -9.81
C TYR A 137 3.76 5.49 -9.79
N PRO A 138 3.75 6.55 -10.62
CA PRO A 138 2.58 7.40 -10.77
C PRO A 138 1.34 6.58 -11.16
N ASN A 139 0.17 7.00 -10.67
CA ASN A 139 -1.12 6.36 -10.91
C ASN A 139 -1.17 4.85 -10.58
N SER A 140 -0.43 4.40 -9.55
CA SER A 140 -0.41 3.00 -9.13
C SER A 140 -1.12 2.75 -7.79
N ALA A 141 -1.53 1.51 -7.55
CA ALA A 141 -2.11 1.09 -6.27
C ALA A 141 -1.14 1.36 -5.11
N THR A 142 0.16 1.06 -5.30
CA THR A 142 1.21 1.36 -4.31
C THR A 142 1.29 2.84 -3.97
N ARG A 143 1.21 3.72 -4.98
CA ARG A 143 1.20 5.18 -4.77
C ARG A 143 0.01 5.63 -3.96
N LEU A 144 -1.20 5.21 -4.38
CA LEU A 144 -2.43 5.57 -3.68
C LEU A 144 -2.42 5.06 -2.23
N LYS A 145 -1.99 3.82 -2.01
CA LYS A 145 -1.84 3.21 -0.68
C LYS A 145 -0.88 4.01 0.20
N THR A 146 0.26 4.40 -0.34
CA THR A 146 1.29 5.14 0.40
C THR A 146 0.77 6.51 0.84
N ILE A 147 0.07 7.22 -0.05
CA ILE A 147 -0.58 8.51 0.26
C ILE A 147 -1.65 8.30 1.34
N ALA A 148 -2.60 7.38 1.11
CA ALA A 148 -3.73 7.15 2.00
C ALA A 148 -3.27 6.73 3.40
N TYR A 149 -2.34 5.78 3.50
CA TYR A 149 -1.84 5.31 4.79
C TYR A 149 -1.09 6.40 5.54
N SER A 150 -0.30 7.23 4.84
CA SER A 150 0.35 8.39 5.46
C SER A 150 -0.66 9.35 6.10
N ILE A 151 -1.75 9.66 5.39
CA ILE A 151 -2.82 10.54 5.90
C ILE A 151 -3.56 9.89 7.09
N VAL A 152 -3.87 8.59 7.00
CA VAL A 152 -4.49 7.83 8.10
C VAL A 152 -3.62 7.90 9.35
N ASP A 153 -2.32 7.68 9.22
CA ASP A 153 -1.39 7.72 10.35
C ASP A 153 -1.27 9.11 10.97
N PHE A 154 -1.32 10.18 10.16
CA PHE A 154 -1.38 11.54 10.68
C PHE A 154 -2.64 11.78 11.52
N ALA A 155 -3.81 11.34 11.02
CA ALA A 155 -5.07 11.45 11.74
C ALA A 155 -5.07 10.63 13.03
N ILE A 156 -4.62 9.37 12.99
CA ILE A 156 -4.53 8.48 14.16
C ILE A 156 -3.60 9.07 15.22
N ARG A 157 -2.39 9.52 14.84
CA ARG A 157 -1.45 10.16 15.77
C ARG A 157 -2.04 11.40 16.42
N ALA A 158 -2.75 12.23 15.65
CA ALA A 158 -3.40 13.41 16.17
C ALA A 158 -4.55 13.07 17.15
N LYS A 159 -5.35 12.04 16.84
CA LYS A 159 -6.40 11.53 17.73
C LYS A 159 -5.82 11.00 19.04
N HIS A 160 -4.71 10.26 18.98
CA HIS A 160 -4.01 9.77 20.17
C HIS A 160 -3.38 10.87 21.02
N ASN A 161 -2.87 11.93 20.41
CA ASN A 161 -2.22 13.02 21.12
C ASN A 161 -3.25 13.93 21.82
N ASP A 162 -4.14 14.56 21.06
CA ASP A 162 -5.20 15.43 21.59
C ASP A 162 -6.29 15.64 20.53
N SER A 163 -7.28 14.75 20.51
CA SER A 163 -8.37 14.78 19.52
C SER A 163 -9.16 16.09 19.52
N ARG A 164 -9.26 16.80 20.66
CA ARG A 164 -9.96 18.09 20.75
C ARG A 164 -9.15 19.19 20.11
N ARG A 165 -7.86 19.30 20.45
CA ARG A 165 -6.95 20.30 19.88
C ARG A 165 -6.78 20.14 18.38
N TYR A 166 -6.68 18.89 17.90
CA TYR A 166 -6.46 18.58 16.50
C TYR A 166 -7.74 18.37 15.68
N ARG A 167 -8.93 18.59 16.26
CA ARG A 167 -10.23 18.33 15.61
C ARG A 167 -10.32 18.84 14.16
N THR A 168 -9.89 20.07 13.91
CA THR A 168 -9.92 20.65 12.55
C THR A 168 -8.97 19.94 11.59
N ALA A 169 -7.76 19.61 12.04
CA ALA A 169 -6.76 18.92 11.22
C ALA A 169 -7.21 17.48 10.90
N ILE A 170 -7.77 16.78 11.89
CA ILE A 170 -8.37 15.46 11.76
C ILE A 170 -9.48 15.47 10.70
N GLY A 171 -10.43 16.41 10.79
CA GLY A 171 -11.49 16.52 9.79
C GLY A 171 -10.99 16.83 8.38
N LYS A 172 -9.92 17.62 8.23
CA LYS A 172 -9.27 17.86 6.94
C LYS A 172 -8.65 16.58 6.37
N TRP A 173 -7.87 15.83 7.16
CA TRP A 173 -7.30 14.55 6.73
C TRP A 173 -8.37 13.53 6.36
N GLU A 174 -9.47 13.44 7.12
CA GLU A 174 -10.58 12.54 6.84
C GLU A 174 -11.34 12.93 5.55
N SER A 175 -11.54 14.23 5.30
CA SER A 175 -12.11 14.73 4.04
C SER A 175 -11.20 14.40 2.84
N ASP A 176 -9.89 14.60 3.00
CA ASP A 176 -8.91 14.33 1.95
C ASP A 176 -8.80 12.82 1.66
N LEU A 177 -8.92 11.95 2.68
CA LEU A 177 -9.02 10.49 2.50
C LEU A 177 -10.28 10.10 1.73
N LEU A 178 -11.44 10.66 2.08
CA LEU A 178 -12.68 10.36 1.38
C LEU A 178 -12.58 10.77 -0.10
N TYR A 179 -11.96 11.91 -0.38
CA TYR A 179 -11.66 12.35 -1.74
C TYR A 179 -10.82 11.30 -2.49
N LEU A 180 -9.66 10.91 -1.96
CA LEU A 180 -8.78 9.93 -2.60
C LEU A 180 -9.49 8.59 -2.85
N LYS A 181 -10.33 8.15 -1.90
CA LYS A 181 -11.12 6.92 -2.04
C LYS A 181 -12.06 7.01 -3.23
N ASN A 182 -12.81 8.10 -3.32
CA ASN A 182 -13.83 8.28 -4.34
C ASN A 182 -13.22 8.53 -5.73
N SER A 183 -12.11 9.27 -5.80
CA SER A 183 -11.47 9.65 -7.06
C SER A 183 -10.66 8.52 -7.68
N TYR A 184 -9.93 7.74 -6.85
CA TYR A 184 -8.91 6.82 -7.36
C TYR A 184 -9.05 5.38 -6.90
N TYR A 185 -9.71 5.12 -5.76
CA TYR A 185 -9.81 3.76 -5.23
C TYR A 185 -11.06 3.02 -5.71
N ASN A 186 -12.24 3.60 -5.50
CA ASN A 186 -13.52 2.97 -5.85
C ASN A 186 -13.61 2.75 -7.37
N GLY A 187 -14.09 1.57 -7.79
CA GLY A 187 -14.17 1.14 -9.19
C GLY A 187 -12.86 0.67 -9.82
N THR A 188 -11.71 1.04 -9.25
CA THR A 188 -10.36 0.74 -9.79
C THR A 188 -9.64 -0.32 -8.96
N TYR A 189 -9.54 -0.09 -7.65
CA TYR A 189 -8.77 -0.88 -6.69
C TYR A 189 -9.67 -1.52 -5.61
N ASP A 190 -10.99 -1.39 -5.72
CA ASP A 190 -11.96 -1.95 -4.77
C ASP A 190 -12.37 -3.40 -5.08
N ARG A 191 -11.82 -3.98 -6.15
CA ARG A 191 -12.03 -5.39 -6.51
C ARG A 191 -11.31 -6.31 -5.52
N GLU A 192 -11.93 -7.46 -5.25
CA GLU A 192 -11.45 -8.44 -4.26
C GLU A 192 -9.95 -8.75 -4.41
N PHE A 193 -9.24 -8.68 -3.29
CA PHE A 193 -7.84 -9.08 -3.18
C PHE A 193 -7.69 -10.56 -3.60
N PRO A 194 -6.72 -10.92 -4.48
CA PRO A 194 -6.84 -12.12 -5.30
C PRO A 194 -6.49 -13.44 -4.59
N TRP A 195 -6.08 -13.42 -3.32
CA TRP A 195 -5.82 -14.68 -2.62
C TRP A 195 -7.15 -15.33 -2.29
N LYS A 196 -7.41 -16.50 -2.87
CA LYS A 196 -8.59 -17.29 -2.52
C LYS A 196 -8.61 -17.47 -1.00
N GLU A 197 -9.74 -17.16 -0.36
CA GLU A 197 -9.96 -17.54 1.04
C GLU A 197 -9.79 -19.05 1.15
N CYS A 198 -8.68 -19.49 1.72
CA CYS A 198 -8.38 -20.89 1.87
C CYS A 198 -9.07 -21.42 3.13
N ARG A 199 -10.20 -22.11 2.92
CA ARG A 199 -10.91 -22.91 3.92
C ARG A 199 -10.02 -24.01 4.50
#